data_AF-A0A151R139-F1
#
_entry.id   AF-A0A151R139-F1
#
_cell.length_a   1.000
_cell.length_b   1.000
_cell.length_c   1.000
_cell.angle_alpha   90.00
_cell.angle_beta   90.00
_cell.angle_gamma   90.00
#
_symmetry.space_group_name_H-M   'P 1'
#
loop_
_entity.id
_entity.type
_entity.pdbx_description
1 polymer ?
#
loop_
_entity_poly.entity_id
_entity_poly.type
_entity_poly.pdbx_seq_one_letter_code
_entity_poly.pdbx_strand_id
1 'polypeptide(L)' 'MQNRKVVAYASRKLKNHERNYPTHDLELAAVVFALKIWRHYLYGARFSVFSDHKSIKYLFDQKKLNMR' A
#
# COMPACT_ATOMS: atom_id res chain seq x y z
N MET A 1 -0.19 15.30 0.12
CA MET A 1 0.17 16.51 -0.65
C MET A 1 -0.12 17.71 0.21
N GLN A 2 0.88 18.52 0.51
CA GLN A 2 0.69 19.79 1.20
C GLN A 2 0.78 20.87 0.12
N ASN A 3 -0.31 21.62 -0.10
CA ASN A 3 -0.42 22.62 -1.18
C ASN A 3 -0.10 22.06 -2.58
N ARG A 4 -0.62 20.86 -2.91
CA ARG A 4 -0.36 20.12 -4.17
C ARG A 4 1.12 19.77 -4.43
N LYS A 5 2.00 19.94 -3.45
CA LYS A 5 3.40 19.52 -3.53
C LYS A 5 3.58 18.15 -2.89
N VAL A 6 4.50 17.37 -3.46
CA VAL A 6 4.91 16.10 -2.89
C VAL A 6 5.70 16.37 -1.63
N VAL A 7 5.35 15.68 -0.54
CA VAL A 7 6.01 15.84 0.76
C VAL A 7 7.27 14.98 0.80
N ALA A 8 7.18 13.74 0.33
CA ALA A 8 8.31 12.82 0.27
C ALA A 8 7.97 11.61 -0.61
N TYR A 9 9.03 10.90 -1.01
CA TYR A 9 8.97 9.66 -1.78
C TYR A 9 9.53 8.52 -0.93
N ALA A 10 8.96 7.33 -1.07
CA ALA A 10 9.45 6.12 -0.42
C ALA A 10 9.44 4.96 -1.41
N SER A 11 10.51 4.17 -1.42
CA SER A 11 10.63 2.96 -2.23
C SER A 11 11.44 1.90 -1.49
N ARG A 12 11.24 0.64 -1.85
CA ARG A 12 12.07 -0.48 -1.37
C ARG A 12 12.28 -1.50 -2.47
N LYS A 13 13.37 -2.26 -2.38
CA LYS A 13 13.57 -3.47 -3.18
C LYS A 13 12.66 -4.59 -2.66
N LEU A 14 12.16 -5.42 -3.57
CA LEU A 14 11.44 -6.64 -3.23
C LEU A 14 12.38 -7.64 -2.55
N LYS A 15 11.91 -8.24 -1.45
CA LYS A 15 12.60 -9.36 -0.81
C LYS A 15 12.53 -10.60 -1.71
N ASN A 16 13.47 -11.53 -1.53
CA ASN A 16 13.54 -12.74 -2.35
C ASN A 16 12.24 -13.56 -2.37
N HIS A 17 11.50 -13.61 -1.25
CA HIS A 17 10.21 -14.30 -1.20
C HIS A 17 9.07 -13.50 -1.86
N GLU A 18 9.11 -12.17 -1.79
CA GLU A 18 8.11 -11.30 -2.42
C GLU A 18 8.18 -11.39 -3.95
N ARG A 19 9.35 -11.68 -4.52
CA ARG A 19 9.53 -11.84 -5.98
C ARG A 19 8.65 -12.93 -6.60
N ASN A 20 8.25 -13.93 -5.82
CA ASN A 20 7.41 -15.02 -6.29
C ASN A 20 5.91 -14.71 -6.14
N TYR A 21 5.55 -13.56 -5.57
CA TYR A 21 4.16 -13.16 -5.41
C TYR A 21 3.57 -12.70 -6.74
N PRO A 22 2.28 -12.99 -6.98
CA PRO A 22 1.58 -12.43 -8.12
C PRO A 22 1.49 -10.90 -7.99
N THR A 23 1.35 -10.21 -9.13
CA THR A 23 1.39 -8.74 -9.21
C THR A 23 0.43 -8.04 -8.24
N HIS A 24 -0.77 -8.61 -8.02
CA HIS A 24 -1.75 -8.06 -7.08
C HIS A 24 -1.26 -8.08 -5.62
N ASP A 25 -0.57 -9.13 -5.19
CA ASP A 25 0.00 -9.25 -3.84
C ASP A 25 1.21 -8.34 -3.67
N LEU A 26 2.03 -8.17 -4.72
CA LEU A 26 3.16 -7.26 -4.73
C LEU A 26 2.74 -5.80 -4.50
N GLU A 27 1.68 -5.38 -5.15
CA GLU A 27 1.16 -4.04 -4.96
C GLU A 27 0.49 -3.84 -3.61
N LEU A 28 -0.23 -4.85 -3.11
CA LEU A 28 -0.74 -4.81 -1.75
C LEU A 28 0.41 -4.65 -0.75
N ALA A 29 1.51 -5.39 -0.95
CA ALA A 29 2.72 -5.24 -0.15
C ALA A 29 3.36 -3.85 -0.28
N ALA A 30 3.23 -3.17 -1.42
CA ALA A 30 3.67 -1.79 -1.61
C ALA A 30 2.78 -0.80 -0.82
N VAL A 31 1.46 -0.98 -0.83
CA VAL A 31 0.53 -0.16 -0.03
C VAL A 31 0.78 -0.34 1.46
N VAL A 32 0.88 -1.59 1.93
CA VAL A 32 1.17 -1.89 3.34
C VAL A 32 2.52 -1.30 3.76
N PHE A 33 3.53 -1.36 2.88
CA PHE A 33 4.82 -0.74 3.14
C PHE A 33 4.71 0.79 3.28
N ALA A 34 4.01 1.46 2.37
CA ALA A 34 3.77 2.89 2.45
C ALA A 34 3.03 3.26 3.75
N LEU A 35 1.96 2.56 4.10
CA LEU A 35 1.21 2.81 5.33
C LEU A 35 2.06 2.61 6.59
N LYS A 36 2.97 1.63 6.61
CA LYS A 36 3.89 1.43 7.73
C LYS A 36 4.87 2.59 7.89
N ILE A 37 5.43 3.10 6.79
CA ILE A 37 6.34 4.25 6.81
C ILE A 37 5.59 5.49 7.29
N TRP A 38 4.45 5.79 6.67
CA TRP A 38 3.70 7.01 6.92
C TRP A 38 2.78 6.92 8.14
N ARG A 39 2.83 5.82 8.92
CA ARG A 39 1.94 5.59 10.07
C ARG A 39 1.92 6.79 11.01
N HIS A 40 3.08 7.34 11.34
CA HIS A 40 3.19 8.48 12.26
C HIS A 40 2.53 9.77 11.73
N TYR A 41 2.37 9.91 10.42
CA TYR A 41 1.65 11.04 9.80
C TYR A 41 0.17 10.74 9.53
N LEU A 42 -0.17 9.48 9.26
CA LEU A 42 -1.51 9.07 8.85
C LEU A 42 -2.40 8.65 10.03
N TYR A 43 -1.82 8.32 11.18
CA TYR A 43 -2.57 7.81 12.32
C TYR A 43 -3.54 8.87 12.86
N GLY A 44 -4.83 8.52 12.94
CA GLY A 44 -5.89 9.43 13.38
C GLY A 44 -6.33 10.47 12.34
N ALA A 45 -5.70 10.51 11.17
CA ALA A 45 -6.06 11.41 10.08
C ALA A 45 -6.85 10.68 8.99
N ARG A 46 -7.79 11.38 8.35
CA ARG A 46 -8.47 10.89 7.15
C ARG A 46 -7.57 11.16 5.94
N PHE A 47 -7.25 10.11 5.19
CA PHE A 47 -6.42 10.20 3.98
C PHE A 47 -7.01 9.39 2.83
N SER A 48 -6.61 9.73 1.61
CA SER A 48 -6.98 9.02 0.39
C SER A 48 -5.75 8.35 -0.21
N VAL A 49 -5.87 7.07 -0.55
CA VAL A 49 -4.84 6.31 -1.27
C VAL A 49 -5.24 6.24 -2.73
N PHE A 50 -4.33 6.62 -3.62
CA PHE A 50 -4.50 6.52 -5.06
C PHE A 50 -3.54 5.45 -5.58
N SER A 51 -4.08 4.46 -6.27
CA SER A 51 -3.33 3.43 -6.98
C SER A 51 -4.04 3.14 -8.29
N ASP A 52 -3.25 2.82 -9.30
CA ASP A 52 -3.67 2.44 -10.65
C ASP A 52 -4.33 1.06 -10.70
N HIS A 53 -4.17 0.23 -9.67
CA HIS A 53 -4.68 -1.14 -9.71
C HIS A 53 -6.03 -1.31 -9.02
N LYS A 54 -6.92 -2.00 -9.73
CA LYS A 54 -8.27 -2.34 -9.26
C LYS A 54 -8.26 -3.33 -8.08
N SER A 55 -7.14 -4.02 -7.83
CA SER A 55 -6.96 -4.99 -6.74
C SER A 55 -7.24 -4.39 -5.35
N ILE A 56 -6.89 -3.11 -5.14
CA ILE A 56 -7.12 -2.41 -3.87
C ILE A 56 -8.60 -2.20 -3.56
N LYS A 57 -9.47 -2.14 -4.58
CA LYS A 57 -10.93 -2.14 -4.33
C LYS A 57 -11.36 -3.42 -3.61
N TYR A 58 -10.77 -4.56 -3.99
CA TYR A 58 -11.08 -5.84 -3.39
C TYR A 58 -10.51 -5.99 -1.98
N LEU A 59 -9.50 -5.21 -1.58
CA LEU A 59 -8.97 -5.25 -0.21
C LEU A 59 -10.04 -4.93 0.84
N PHE A 60 -10.92 -3.97 0.54
CA PHE A 60 -12.00 -3.56 1.43
C PHE A 60 -13.25 -4.43 1.29
N ASP A 61 -13.39 -5.16 0.18
CA ASP A 61 -14.55 -6.00 -0.13
C ASP A 61 -14.31 -7.48 0.25
N GLN A 62 -13.05 -7.90 0.36
CA GLN A 62 -12.67 -9.26 0.75
C GLN A 62 -12.92 -9.49 2.26
N LYS A 63 -14.08 -10.08 2.57
CA LYS A 63 -14.44 -10.57 3.93
C LYS A 63 -13.47 -11.63 4.51
N LYS A 64 -12.67 -12.30 3.66
CA LYS A 64 -11.63 -13.25 4.08
C LYS A 64 -10.34 -12.93 3.33
N LEU A 65 -9.41 -12.29 4.01
CA LEU A 65 -8.01 -12.34 3.61
C LEU A 65 -7.56 -13.79 3.80
N ASN A 66 -7.16 -14.46 2.72
CA ASN A 66 -6.56 -15.78 2.83
C ASN A 66 -5.26 -15.62 3.61
N MET A 67 -5.25 -16.01 4.89
CA MET A 67 -4.03 -16.17 5.67
C MET A 67 -3.35 -17.43 5.16
N ARG A 68 -2.55 -17.27 4.11
CA ARG A 68 -1.67 -18.33 3.63
C ARG A 68 -0.31 -18.22 4.31
#